data_AF-A0A845U505-F1
#
_entry.id   AF-A0A845U505-F1
#
_cell.length_a   1.000
_cell.length_b   1.000
_cell.length_c   1.000
_cell.angle_alpha   90.00
_cell.angle_beta   90.00
_cell.angle_gamma   90.00
#
_symmetry.space_group_name_H-M   'P 1'
#
loop_
_entity.id
_entity.type
_entity.pdbx_description
1 polymer ?
#
loop_
_entity_poly.entity_id
_entity_poly.type
_entity_poly.pdbx_seq_one_letter_code
_entity_poly.pdbx_strand_id
1 'polypeptide(L)'
;DEPIDIDSLPARAFDSPEERERIAAILDEYNNTLTMTDQLDAQFAEIARERTRRHPLRTYLTVPAGRAVTLWLTPRIEQLPYSGHIWPPGAMYEDDPVDFSVTVGLGALNILYIGLALIGVALALRRAGGIQTFFALEDPTSRGVALLVAFIVVRTLFFTQMESPEPRYLLECYPAVIVLGALVPSLRAPI
;
A
#
# COMPACT_ATOMS: atom_id res chain seq x y z
N ASP A 1 -20.24 17.89 3.43
CA ASP A 1 -19.13 18.13 2.50
C ASP A 1 -18.62 19.54 2.65
N GLU A 2 -17.33 19.72 2.46
CA GLU A 2 -16.64 21.01 2.53
C GLU A 2 -16.06 21.35 1.15
N PRO A 3 -15.96 22.64 0.80
CA PRO A 3 -15.33 23.06 -0.44
C PRO A 3 -13.89 22.56 -0.53
N ILE A 4 -13.49 22.10 -1.72
CA ILE A 4 -12.13 21.64 -1.99
C ILE A 4 -11.34 22.81 -2.56
N ASP A 5 -10.31 23.23 -1.83
CA ASP A 5 -9.34 24.21 -2.32
C ASP A 5 -8.29 23.53 -3.21
N ILE A 6 -8.10 24.03 -4.43
CA ILE A 6 -7.09 23.49 -5.35
C ILE A 6 -5.66 23.63 -4.83
N ASP A 7 -5.39 24.66 -4.02
CA ASP A 7 -4.06 24.89 -3.46
C ASP A 7 -3.72 23.91 -2.33
N SER A 8 -4.72 23.22 -1.78
CA SER A 8 -4.52 22.10 -0.85
C SER A 8 -4.03 20.82 -1.55
N LEU A 9 -4.21 20.71 -2.87
CA LEU A 9 -3.82 19.54 -3.63
C LEU A 9 -2.32 19.54 -3.91
N PRO A 10 -1.61 18.41 -3.72
CA PRO A 10 -0.17 18.36 -3.94
C PRO A 10 0.14 18.53 -5.44
N ALA A 11 1.29 19.13 -5.77
CA ALA A 11 1.69 19.37 -7.17
C ALA A 11 1.65 18.11 -8.06
N ARG A 12 1.91 16.93 -7.50
CA ARG A 12 1.81 15.62 -8.18
C ARG A 12 0.39 15.25 -8.65
N ALA A 13 -0.63 15.97 -8.18
CA ALA A 13 -2.02 15.78 -8.58
C ALA A 13 -2.24 16.23 -10.04
N PHE A 14 -1.38 17.08 -10.58
CA PHE A 14 -1.49 17.66 -11.92
C PHE A 14 -0.32 17.24 -12.81
N ASP A 15 -0.57 16.98 -14.08
CA ASP A 15 0.50 16.70 -15.05
C ASP A 15 0.98 17.95 -15.82
N SER A 16 0.15 19.00 -15.90
CA SER A 16 0.49 20.28 -16.52
C SER A 16 -0.26 21.47 -15.90
N PRO A 17 0.19 22.71 -16.11
CA PRO A 17 -0.53 23.90 -15.66
C PRO A 17 -1.94 24.01 -16.26
N GLU A 18 -2.11 23.64 -17.53
CA GLU A 18 -3.40 23.70 -18.22
C GLU A 18 -4.37 22.65 -17.64
N GLU A 19 -3.88 21.45 -17.30
CA GLU A 19 -4.68 20.44 -16.59
C GLU A 19 -5.11 20.94 -15.21
N ARG A 20 -4.23 21.64 -14.49
CA ARG A 20 -4.54 22.25 -13.19
C ARG A 20 -5.65 23.29 -13.30
N GLU A 21 -5.59 24.18 -14.30
CA GLU A 21 -6.65 25.17 -14.55
C GLU A 21 -7.99 24.50 -14.90
N ARG A 22 -7.97 23.43 -15.71
CA ARG A 22 -9.17 22.65 -16.03
C ARG A 22 -9.78 22.01 -14.78
N ILE A 23 -8.96 21.41 -13.91
CA ILE A 23 -9.42 20.83 -12.65
C ILE A 23 -9.95 21.91 -11.72
N ALA A 24 -9.34 23.10 -11.67
CA ALA A 24 -9.83 24.23 -10.89
C ALA A 24 -11.27 24.60 -11.28
N ALA A 25 -11.54 24.72 -12.58
CA ALA A 25 -12.89 25.05 -13.07
C ALA A 25 -13.94 23.98 -12.69
N ILE A 26 -13.57 22.69 -12.73
CA ILE A 26 -14.45 21.59 -12.33
C ILE A 26 -14.68 21.62 -10.81
N LEU A 27 -13.65 21.90 -10.02
CA LEU A 27 -13.75 22.03 -8.57
C LEU A 27 -14.59 23.25 -8.16
N ASP A 28 -14.51 24.37 -8.87
CA ASP A 28 -15.36 25.54 -8.63
C ASP A 28 -16.84 25.20 -8.87
N GLU A 29 -17.16 24.45 -9.93
CA GLU A 29 -18.52 23.96 -10.20
C GLU A 29 -18.99 23.00 -9.10
N TYR A 30 -18.12 22.06 -8.67
CA TYR A 30 -18.39 21.20 -7.53
C TYR A 30 -18.64 22.01 -6.24
N ASN A 31 -17.80 23.01 -5.93
CA ASN A 31 -17.87 23.80 -4.70
C ASN A 31 -19.16 24.62 -4.59
N ASN A 32 -19.83 24.93 -5.71
CA ASN A 32 -21.13 25.60 -5.69
C ASN A 32 -22.28 24.71 -5.19
N THR A 33 -22.18 23.39 -5.40
CA THR A 33 -23.26 22.44 -5.09
C THR A 33 -22.89 21.41 -4.04
N LEU A 34 -21.58 21.26 -3.77
CA LEU A 34 -20.95 20.26 -2.91
C LEU A 34 -21.38 18.82 -3.21
N THR A 35 -21.88 18.58 -4.43
CA THR A 35 -22.49 17.31 -4.82
C THR A 35 -21.78 16.81 -6.08
N MET A 36 -21.29 15.57 -6.06
CA MET A 36 -20.72 14.94 -7.24
C MET A 36 -21.85 14.54 -8.19
N THR A 37 -22.01 15.24 -9.30
CA THR A 37 -22.98 14.92 -10.35
C THR A 37 -22.36 14.01 -11.41
N ASP A 38 -23.18 13.25 -12.13
CA ASP A 38 -22.70 12.39 -13.23
C ASP A 38 -21.93 13.18 -14.30
N GLN A 39 -22.30 14.44 -14.53
CA GLN A 39 -21.60 15.32 -15.47
C GLN A 39 -20.20 15.70 -14.95
N LEU A 40 -20.07 16.05 -13.67
CA LEU A 40 -18.78 16.34 -13.05
C LEU A 40 -17.88 15.09 -13.04
N ASP A 41 -18.45 13.93 -12.68
CA ASP A 41 -17.73 12.65 -12.72
C ASP A 41 -17.24 12.32 -14.14
N ALA A 42 -18.09 12.51 -15.16
CA ALA A 42 -17.70 12.31 -16.56
C ALA A 42 -16.55 13.24 -17.01
N GLN A 43 -16.52 14.49 -16.53
CA GLN A 43 -15.43 15.42 -16.80
C GLN A 43 -14.11 14.96 -16.17
N PHE A 44 -14.14 14.49 -14.91
CA PHE A 44 -12.97 13.89 -14.27
C PHE A 44 -12.53 12.60 -14.97
N ALA A 45 -13.48 11.77 -15.42
CA ALA A 45 -13.20 10.54 -16.14
C ALA A 45 -12.52 10.80 -17.49
N GLU A 46 -12.84 11.90 -18.19
CA GLU A 46 -12.12 12.31 -19.40
C GLU A 46 -10.67 12.67 -19.09
N ILE A 47 -10.43 13.49 -18.07
CA ILE A 47 -9.07 13.87 -17.63
C ILE A 47 -8.28 12.60 -17.25
N ALA A 48 -8.89 11.68 -16.50
CA ALA A 48 -8.26 10.42 -16.13
C ALA A 48 -7.89 9.56 -17.37
N ARG A 49 -8.74 9.53 -18.40
CA ARG A 49 -8.46 8.85 -19.67
C ARG A 49 -7.31 9.51 -20.43
N GLU A 50 -7.28 10.83 -20.52
CA GLU A 50 -6.19 11.59 -21.14
C GLU A 50 -4.85 11.32 -20.42
N ARG A 51 -4.83 11.36 -19.08
CA ARG A 51 -3.64 11.04 -18.27
C ARG A 51 -3.17 9.61 -18.47
N THR A 52 -4.10 8.66 -18.51
CA THR A 52 -3.78 7.24 -18.74
C THR A 52 -3.18 7.00 -20.12
N ARG A 53 -3.67 7.68 -21.15
CA ARG A 53 -3.08 7.61 -22.51
C ARG A 53 -1.66 8.18 -22.56
N ARG A 54 -1.40 9.27 -21.84
CA ARG A 54 -0.07 9.90 -21.77
C ARG A 54 0.93 9.09 -20.94
N HIS A 55 0.49 8.50 -19.83
CA HIS A 55 1.36 7.81 -18.87
C HIS A 55 0.83 6.41 -18.48
N PRO A 56 0.73 5.46 -19.42
CA PRO A 56 0.11 4.16 -19.17
C PRO A 56 0.85 3.34 -18.10
N LEU A 57 2.19 3.35 -18.11
CA LEU A 57 2.98 2.64 -17.10
C LEU A 57 2.76 3.21 -15.69
N ARG A 58 2.58 4.52 -15.57
CA ARG A 58 2.29 5.16 -14.29
C ARG A 58 0.93 4.70 -13.77
N THR A 59 -0.10 4.72 -14.61
CA THR A 59 -1.46 4.34 -14.22
C THR A 59 -1.56 2.87 -13.87
N TYR A 60 -1.04 1.97 -14.72
CA TYR A 60 -1.26 0.53 -14.55
C TYR A 60 -0.23 -0.16 -13.65
N LEU A 61 0.97 0.42 -13.47
CA LEU A 61 2.03 -0.22 -12.68
C LEU A 61 2.44 0.64 -11.49
N THR A 62 2.88 1.89 -11.72
CA THR A 62 3.48 2.71 -10.65
C THR A 62 2.47 3.09 -9.57
N VAL A 63 1.25 3.48 -9.93
CA VAL A 63 0.20 3.85 -8.97
C VAL A 63 -0.22 2.64 -8.13
N PRO A 64 -0.58 1.48 -8.71
CA PRO A 64 -0.86 0.27 -7.93
C PRO A 64 0.33 -0.18 -7.06
N ALA A 65 1.57 -0.10 -7.57
CA ALA A 65 2.76 -0.43 -6.79
C ALA A 65 2.94 0.51 -5.59
N GLY A 66 2.78 1.82 -5.78
CA GLY A 66 2.84 2.80 -4.70
C GLY A 66 1.74 2.59 -3.65
N ARG A 67 0.54 2.21 -4.08
CA ARG A 67 -0.56 1.81 -3.19
C ARG A 67 -0.21 0.56 -2.40
N ALA A 68 0.32 -0.47 -3.04
CA ALA A 68 0.76 -1.69 -2.35
C ALA A 68 1.82 -1.39 -1.30
N VAL A 69 2.83 -0.57 -1.63
CA VAL A 69 3.87 -0.13 -0.68
C VAL A 69 3.24 0.60 0.50
N THR A 70 2.33 1.53 0.24
CA THR A 70 1.64 2.28 1.30
C THR A 70 0.84 1.33 2.21
N LEU A 71 0.01 0.46 1.63
CA LEU A 71 -0.80 -0.50 2.40
C LEU A 71 0.05 -1.44 3.25
N TRP A 72 1.23 -1.84 2.76
CA TRP A 72 2.12 -2.75 3.49
C TRP A 72 3.01 -2.07 4.52
N LEU A 73 3.44 -0.82 4.29
CA LEU A 73 4.42 -0.14 5.14
C LEU A 73 3.83 0.87 6.12
N THR A 74 2.58 1.31 5.93
CA THR A 74 1.90 2.19 6.90
C THR A 74 1.75 1.46 8.26
N PRO A 75 2.06 2.11 9.39
CA PRO A 75 1.81 1.55 10.73
C PRO A 75 0.32 1.27 10.94
N ARG A 76 -0.03 0.12 11.53
CA ARG A 76 -1.44 -0.27 11.75
C ARG A 76 -1.95 0.32 13.05
N ILE A 77 -2.29 1.60 12.99
CA ILE A 77 -2.69 2.43 14.14
C ILE A 77 -4.03 3.13 13.93
N GLU A 78 -4.73 2.85 12.83
CA GLU A 78 -5.97 3.55 12.43
C GLU A 78 -7.15 3.32 13.38
N GLN A 79 -7.06 2.33 14.27
CA GLN A 79 -8.04 2.06 15.33
C GLN A 79 -7.53 2.44 16.72
N LEU A 80 -6.30 2.93 16.81
CA LEU A 80 -5.66 3.31 18.05
C LEU A 80 -5.73 4.84 18.20
N PRO A 81 -5.66 5.37 19.44
CA PRO A 81 -5.72 6.81 19.69
C PRO A 81 -4.36 7.47 19.38
N TYR A 82 -3.83 7.26 18.17
CA TYR A 82 -2.54 7.78 17.72
C TYR A 82 -2.67 8.46 16.35
N SER A 83 -1.87 9.50 16.11
CA SER A 83 -1.96 10.35 14.92
C SER A 83 -1.36 9.71 13.68
N GLY A 84 -0.29 8.93 13.85
CA GLY A 84 0.48 8.35 12.75
C GLY A 84 1.39 9.32 12.00
N HIS A 85 1.50 10.57 12.48
CA HIS A 85 2.38 11.56 11.88
C HIS A 85 3.81 11.39 12.40
N ILE A 86 4.74 11.17 11.47
CA ILE A 86 6.17 10.99 11.79
C ILE A 86 7.06 12.08 11.19
N TRP A 87 6.49 13.03 10.46
CA TRP A 87 7.24 14.06 9.73
C TRP A 87 6.70 15.46 10.05
N PRO A 88 7.56 16.44 10.38
CA PRO A 88 9.01 16.32 10.63
C PRO A 88 9.32 15.67 11.99
N PRO A 89 10.29 14.73 12.07
CA PRO A 89 10.41 13.83 13.23
C PRO A 89 10.81 14.50 14.55
N GLY A 90 11.71 15.49 14.50
CA GLY A 90 12.15 16.20 15.71
C GLY A 90 11.01 16.97 16.39
N ALA A 91 10.23 17.70 15.60
CA ALA A 91 9.09 18.46 16.11
C ALA A 91 7.97 17.54 16.62
N MET A 92 7.67 16.45 15.90
CA MET A 92 6.65 15.49 16.32
C MET A 92 7.01 14.81 17.66
N TYR A 93 8.30 14.49 17.86
CA TYR A 93 8.75 13.92 19.13
C TYR A 93 8.71 14.91 20.30
N GLU A 94 9.00 16.19 20.05
CA GLU A 94 8.91 17.24 21.06
C GLU A 94 7.46 17.55 21.48
N ASP A 95 6.52 17.50 20.53
CA ASP A 95 5.10 17.79 20.75
C ASP A 95 4.38 16.63 21.47
N ASP A 96 4.52 15.41 20.95
CA ASP A 96 3.97 14.20 21.59
C ASP A 96 4.95 13.00 21.48
N PRO A 97 5.80 12.78 22.49
CA PRO A 97 6.78 11.70 22.46
C PRO A 97 6.13 10.31 22.52
N VAL A 98 4.93 10.18 23.12
CA VAL A 98 4.24 8.90 23.25
C VAL A 98 3.66 8.51 21.90
N ASP A 99 2.92 9.41 21.26
CA ASP A 99 2.36 9.19 19.92
C ASP A 99 3.44 8.82 18.90
N PHE A 100 4.53 9.61 18.88
CA PHE A 100 5.66 9.36 18.00
C PHE A 100 6.30 7.99 18.24
N SER A 101 6.59 7.66 19.51
CA SER A 101 7.29 6.41 19.85
C SER A 101 6.45 5.16 19.55
N VAL A 102 5.14 5.19 19.82
CA VAL A 102 4.24 4.08 19.50
C VAL A 102 4.11 3.91 17.99
N THR A 103 3.94 4.99 17.25
CA THR A 103 3.85 4.98 15.78
C THR A 103 5.12 4.37 15.16
N VAL A 104 6.29 4.83 15.58
CA VAL A 104 7.58 4.31 15.11
C VAL A 104 7.78 2.85 15.53
N GLY A 105 7.44 2.50 16.77
CA GLY A 105 7.57 1.14 17.28
C GLY A 105 6.72 0.12 16.51
N LEU A 106 5.45 0.44 16.26
CA LEU A 106 4.55 -0.40 15.48
C LEU A 106 4.95 -0.46 14.00
N GLY A 107 5.43 0.65 13.44
CA GLY A 107 6.00 0.69 12.09
C GLY A 107 7.23 -0.22 11.96
N ALA A 108 8.16 -0.16 12.92
CA ALA A 108 9.35 -1.00 12.95
C ALA A 108 9.01 -2.48 13.12
N LEU A 109 8.06 -2.80 14.02
CA LEU A 109 7.58 -4.17 14.22
C LEU A 109 6.95 -4.74 12.95
N ASN A 110 6.16 -3.93 12.23
CA ASN A 110 5.61 -4.32 10.94
C ASN A 110 6.73 -4.64 9.93
N ILE A 111 7.73 -3.77 9.79
CA ILE A 111 8.87 -3.99 8.89
C ILE A 111 9.61 -5.27 9.27
N LEU A 112 9.78 -5.55 10.56
CA LEU A 112 10.37 -6.79 11.05
C LEU A 112 9.58 -8.02 10.59
N TYR A 113 8.25 -8.05 10.75
CA TYR A 113 7.42 -9.18 10.30
C TYR A 113 7.52 -9.42 8.80
N ILE A 114 7.43 -8.36 7.99
CA ILE A 114 7.57 -8.45 6.54
C ILE A 114 8.97 -8.95 6.18
N GLY A 115 10.02 -8.42 6.80
CA GLY A 115 11.40 -8.83 6.59
C GLY A 115 11.61 -10.31 6.90
N LEU A 116 11.11 -10.79 8.03
CA LEU A 116 11.18 -12.21 8.41
C LEU A 116 10.46 -13.10 7.40
N ALA A 117 9.27 -12.72 6.94
CA ALA A 117 8.53 -13.47 5.92
C ALA A 117 9.31 -13.57 4.60
N LEU A 118 9.88 -12.46 4.12
CA LEU A 118 10.71 -12.43 2.92
C LEU A 118 11.95 -13.32 3.06
N ILE A 119 12.63 -13.28 4.21
CA ILE A 119 13.76 -14.17 4.50
C ILE A 119 13.32 -15.63 4.53
N GLY A 120 12.18 -15.94 5.15
CA GLY A 120 11.62 -17.29 5.21
C GLY A 120 11.33 -17.85 3.81
N VAL A 121 10.71 -17.07 2.94
CA VAL A 121 10.48 -17.43 1.52
C VAL A 121 11.81 -17.62 0.80
N ALA A 122 12.78 -16.72 0.98
CA ALA A 122 14.10 -16.84 0.35
C ALA A 122 14.86 -18.11 0.80
N LEU A 123 14.76 -18.49 2.07
CA LEU A 123 15.34 -19.73 2.58
C LEU A 123 14.63 -20.97 2.03
N ALA A 124 13.30 -20.95 1.93
CA ALA A 124 12.54 -22.03 1.30
C ALA A 124 12.94 -22.23 -0.17
N LEU A 125 13.08 -21.13 -0.93
CA LEU A 125 13.55 -21.16 -2.32
C LEU A 125 14.97 -21.74 -2.45
N ARG A 126 15.89 -21.34 -1.55
CA ARG A 126 17.26 -21.87 -1.52
C ARG A 126 17.28 -23.37 -1.21
N ARG A 127 16.45 -23.83 -0.27
CA ARG A 127 16.37 -25.24 0.10
C ARG A 127 15.76 -26.11 -0.99
N ALA A 128 14.80 -25.57 -1.74
CA ALA A 128 14.22 -26.24 -2.92
C ALA A 128 15.20 -26.36 -4.10
N GLY A 129 16.39 -25.74 -4.05
CA GLY A 129 17.38 -25.78 -5.14
C GLY A 129 17.15 -24.73 -6.24
N GLY A 130 16.25 -23.77 -6.03
CA GLY A 130 15.98 -22.69 -6.96
C GLY A 130 14.50 -22.42 -7.18
N ILE A 131 14.21 -21.37 -7.98
CA ILE A 131 12.83 -20.95 -8.26
C ILE A 131 12.07 -21.95 -9.14
N GLN A 132 12.77 -22.61 -10.07
CA GLN A 132 12.16 -23.58 -10.99
C GLN A 132 11.64 -24.81 -10.26
N THR A 133 12.47 -25.39 -9.38
CA THR A 133 12.11 -26.55 -8.56
C THR A 133 11.10 -26.19 -7.48
N PHE A 134 11.16 -24.98 -6.92
CA PHE A 134 10.14 -24.51 -5.99
C PHE A 134 8.74 -24.47 -6.63
N PHE A 135 8.64 -23.96 -7.87
CA PHE A 135 7.38 -23.93 -8.62
C PHE A 135 6.99 -25.28 -9.26
N ALA A 136 7.84 -26.30 -9.18
CA ALA A 136 7.43 -27.68 -9.49
C ALA A 136 6.47 -28.24 -8.42
N LEU A 137 6.42 -27.62 -7.23
CA LEU A 137 5.46 -27.92 -6.16
C LEU A 137 5.48 -29.39 -5.68
N GLU A 138 6.62 -30.07 -5.84
CA GLU A 138 6.79 -31.47 -5.44
C GLU A 138 6.72 -31.62 -3.90
N ASP A 139 7.47 -30.77 -3.19
CA ASP A 139 7.51 -30.79 -1.73
C ASP A 139 6.26 -30.15 -1.08
N PRO A 140 5.76 -30.73 0.03
CA PRO A 140 4.65 -30.14 0.80
C PRO A 140 4.93 -28.70 1.26
N THR A 141 6.17 -28.42 1.66
CA THR A 141 6.58 -27.09 2.12
C THR A 141 6.48 -26.05 1.01
N SER A 142 6.97 -26.37 -0.19
CA SER A 142 6.91 -25.47 -1.36
C SER A 142 5.46 -25.16 -1.75
N ARG A 143 4.57 -26.16 -1.68
CA ARG A 143 3.12 -25.97 -1.87
C ARG A 143 2.50 -25.02 -0.85
N GLY A 144 2.80 -25.22 0.43
CA GLY A 144 2.32 -24.33 1.50
C GLY A 144 2.79 -22.89 1.31
N VAL A 145 4.10 -22.69 1.07
CA VAL A 145 4.66 -21.36 0.84
C VAL A 145 4.07 -20.71 -0.40
N ALA A 146 3.96 -21.44 -1.52
CA ALA A 146 3.38 -20.91 -2.75
C ALA A 146 1.92 -20.49 -2.56
N LEU A 147 1.11 -21.26 -1.82
CA LEU A 147 -0.27 -20.92 -1.51
C LEU A 147 -0.37 -19.64 -0.66
N LEU A 148 0.46 -19.53 0.38
CA LEU A 148 0.48 -18.34 1.25
C LEU A 148 0.93 -17.08 0.48
N VAL A 149 1.97 -17.21 -0.36
CA VAL A 149 2.44 -16.12 -1.20
C VAL A 149 1.37 -15.74 -2.24
N ALA A 150 0.73 -16.71 -2.88
CA ALA A 150 -0.35 -16.44 -3.83
C ALA A 150 -1.52 -15.72 -3.17
N PHE A 151 -1.94 -16.15 -1.97
CA PHE A 151 -2.95 -15.47 -1.17
C PHE A 151 -2.59 -14.00 -0.92
N ILE A 152 -1.36 -13.74 -0.44
CA ILE A 152 -0.85 -12.39 -0.19
C ILE A 152 -0.86 -11.54 -1.46
N VAL A 153 -0.36 -12.10 -2.58
CA VAL A 153 -0.26 -11.38 -3.87
C VAL A 153 -1.64 -11.05 -4.43
N VAL A 154 -2.53 -12.04 -4.52
CA VAL A 154 -3.89 -11.83 -5.05
C VAL A 154 -4.63 -10.79 -4.21
N ARG A 155 -4.55 -10.90 -2.89
CA ARG A 155 -5.20 -9.96 -1.98
C ARG A 155 -4.63 -8.55 -2.10
N THR A 156 -3.31 -8.42 -2.19
CA THR A 156 -2.66 -7.12 -2.38
C THR A 156 -3.09 -6.50 -3.71
N LEU A 157 -3.07 -7.27 -4.79
CA LEU A 157 -3.50 -6.81 -6.12
C LEU A 157 -4.96 -6.35 -6.09
N PHE A 158 -5.86 -7.11 -5.47
CA PHE A 158 -7.26 -6.73 -5.30
C PHE A 158 -7.42 -5.36 -4.62
N PHE A 159 -6.79 -5.16 -3.45
CA PHE A 159 -6.90 -3.88 -2.73
C PHE A 159 -6.22 -2.71 -3.42
N THR A 160 -5.24 -2.95 -4.29
CA THR A 160 -4.68 -1.85 -5.10
C THR A 160 -5.67 -1.26 -6.10
N GLN A 161 -6.68 -2.03 -6.50
CA GLN A 161 -7.71 -1.62 -7.48
C GLN A 161 -8.97 -1.04 -6.83
N MET A 162 -9.21 -1.32 -5.54
CA MET A 162 -10.37 -0.77 -4.83
C MET A 162 -10.24 0.73 -4.61
N GLU A 163 -11.37 1.43 -4.56
CA GLU A 163 -11.44 2.83 -4.11
C GLU A 163 -11.17 2.90 -2.60
N SER A 164 -10.33 3.86 -2.19
CA SER A 164 -9.99 4.13 -0.77
C SER A 164 -9.61 2.91 0.10
N PRO A 165 -8.56 2.14 -0.27
CA PRO A 165 -8.12 1.01 0.51
C PRO A 165 -7.41 1.48 1.78
N GLU A 166 -7.76 0.87 2.91
CA GLU A 166 -7.17 1.14 4.20
C GLU A 166 -6.13 0.05 4.57
N PRO A 167 -5.01 0.40 5.24
CA PRO A 167 -3.97 -0.58 5.57
C PRO A 167 -4.46 -1.75 6.43
N ARG A 168 -5.53 -1.56 7.22
CA ARG A 168 -6.16 -2.60 8.04
C ARG A 168 -6.68 -3.79 7.21
N TYR A 169 -7.01 -3.60 5.94
CA TYR A 169 -7.52 -4.68 5.07
C TYR A 169 -6.48 -5.77 4.77
N LEU A 170 -5.19 -5.47 4.98
CA LEU A 170 -4.10 -6.44 4.87
C LEU A 170 -3.79 -7.17 6.19
N LEU A 171 -4.49 -6.88 7.29
CA LEU A 171 -4.31 -7.62 8.56
C LEU A 171 -4.61 -9.11 8.40
N GLU A 172 -5.54 -9.47 7.51
CA GLU A 172 -5.84 -10.86 7.17
C GLU A 172 -4.65 -11.61 6.52
N CYS A 173 -3.64 -10.89 6.00
CA CYS A 173 -2.40 -11.50 5.53
C CYS A 173 -1.43 -11.83 6.66
N TYR A 174 -1.55 -11.25 7.85
CA TYR A 174 -0.53 -11.39 8.90
C TYR A 174 -0.36 -12.81 9.43
N PRO A 175 -1.41 -13.65 9.56
CA PRO A 175 -1.21 -15.06 9.85
C PRO A 175 -0.28 -15.74 8.84
N ALA A 176 -0.45 -15.46 7.55
CA ALA A 176 0.44 -15.97 6.50
C ALA A 176 1.87 -15.40 6.62
N VAL A 177 2.01 -14.09 6.87
CA VAL A 177 3.31 -13.43 7.08
C VAL A 177 4.06 -14.05 8.27
N ILE A 178 3.37 -14.29 9.39
CA ILE A 178 3.95 -14.89 10.60
C ILE A 178 4.38 -16.32 10.32
N VAL A 179 3.56 -17.13 9.64
CA VAL A 179 3.91 -18.51 9.26
C VAL A 179 5.14 -18.53 8.34
N LEU A 180 5.20 -17.63 7.35
CA LEU A 180 6.37 -17.49 6.48
C LEU A 180 7.61 -17.05 7.26
N GLY A 181 7.47 -16.13 8.22
CA GLY A 181 8.56 -15.70 9.09
C GLY A 181 9.09 -16.81 10.01
N ALA A 182 8.21 -17.70 10.48
CA ALA A 182 8.57 -18.85 11.30
C ALA A 182 9.43 -19.90 10.54
N LEU A 183 9.52 -19.82 9.21
CA LEU A 183 10.43 -20.65 8.42
C LEU A 183 11.91 -20.34 8.69
N VAL A 184 12.23 -19.14 9.16
CA VAL A 184 13.62 -18.71 9.41
C VAL A 184 14.32 -19.60 10.44
N PRO A 185 13.78 -19.81 11.67
CA PRO A 185 14.38 -20.73 12.62
C PRO A 185 14.19 -22.20 12.23
N SER A 186 13.04 -22.59 11.68
CA SER A 186 12.73 -24.01 11.42
C SER A 186 13.60 -24.63 10.32
N LEU A 187 13.99 -23.85 9.30
CA LEU A 187 14.87 -24.31 8.23
C LEU A 187 16.36 -24.25 8.60
N ARG A 188 16.70 -23.65 9.76
CA ARG A 188 18.08 -23.58 10.28
C ARG A 188 18.38 -24.63 11.34
N ALA A 189 17.36 -25.22 11.96
CA ALA A 189 17.56 -26.28 12.94
C ALA A 189 18.04 -27.56 12.24
N PRO A 190 19.13 -28.21 12.70
CA PRO A 190 19.43 -29.57 12.29
C PRO A 190 18.30 -30.48 12.80
N ILE A 191 17.79 -31.35 11.93
CA ILE A 191 16.83 -32.40 12.28
C ILE A 191 17.54 -33.43 13.17
#